data_AF-M6KGV6-F1
#
_entry.id   AF-M6KGV6-F1
#
_cell.length_a   1.000
_cell.length_b   1.000
_cell.length_c   1.000
_cell.angle_alpha   90.00
_cell.angle_beta   90.00
_cell.angle_gamma   90.00
#
_symmetry.space_group_name_H-M   'P 1'
#
loop_
_entity.id
_entity.type
_entity.pdbx_description
1 polymer ?
#
loop_
_entity_poly.entity_id
_entity_poly.type
_entity_poly.pdbx_seq_one_letter_code
_entity_poly.pdbx_strand_id
1 'polypeptide(L)'
;MGIIFLDEIDKIAGREGKSGADVSREGVQRDLLPIVEGATVNTKIGPVKTDHILFIAAGAFHMTKPSDLIPELQGRFPIRVELEKLSREDFEKILTAPRSSLTRQYEALLSTDGIQLEFSLDGIQEIARIAYDMNEKHENIGARRLNTILERLLEEVSFEGPDLPESQRKVRIDGKYVTDRLQGVIQNKDLSQYIL
;
A
#
# COMPACT_ATOMS: atom_id res chain seq x y z
N MET A 1 9.67 -17.98 -16.21
CA MET A 1 10.47 -17.14 -15.29
C MET A 1 9.62 -16.89 -14.06
N GLY A 2 10.09 -17.29 -12.88
CA GLY A 2 9.38 -17.04 -11.61
C GLY A 2 9.90 -15.77 -10.95
N ILE A 3 9.05 -15.06 -10.23
CA ILE A 3 9.42 -13.91 -9.40
C ILE A 3 8.93 -14.19 -7.98
N ILE A 4 9.79 -14.00 -6.99
CA ILE A 4 9.46 -14.07 -5.57
C ILE A 4 9.71 -12.69 -4.96
N PHE A 5 8.67 -12.13 -4.34
CA PHE A 5 8.76 -10.89 -3.57
C PHE A 5 8.80 -11.23 -2.08
N LEU A 6 9.89 -10.85 -1.42
CA LEU A 6 10.10 -11.01 0.02
C LEU A 6 9.87 -9.65 0.68
N ASP A 7 8.71 -9.46 1.27
CA ASP A 7 8.39 -8.23 1.99
C ASP A 7 8.98 -8.26 3.41
N GLU A 8 9.16 -7.08 4.00
CA GLU A 8 9.62 -6.88 5.38
C GLU A 8 10.92 -7.64 5.75
N ILE A 9 11.86 -7.78 4.80
CA ILE A 9 13.14 -8.49 5.03
C ILE A 9 13.99 -7.79 6.12
N ASP A 10 13.75 -6.51 6.37
CA ASP A 10 14.41 -5.73 7.41
C ASP A 10 14.03 -6.20 8.83
N LYS A 11 12.91 -6.91 9.01
CA LYS A 11 12.49 -7.49 10.30
C LYS A 11 13.34 -8.67 10.75
N ILE A 12 13.99 -9.35 9.79
CA ILE A 12 14.91 -10.45 10.06
C ILE A 12 16.38 -9.99 10.03
N ALA A 13 16.66 -8.75 9.62
CA ALA A 13 17.98 -8.12 9.71
C ALA A 13 18.28 -7.67 11.15
N GLY A 14 19.52 -7.83 11.61
CA GLY A 14 19.94 -7.36 12.94
C GLY A 14 20.86 -8.32 13.68
N ARG A 15 21.68 -7.75 14.58
CA ARG A 15 22.62 -8.49 15.44
C ARG A 15 22.11 -8.61 16.89
N GLU A 16 22.50 -9.72 17.50
CA GLU A 16 22.19 -10.20 18.86
C GLU A 16 22.10 -9.09 19.93
N GLY A 17 20.94 -9.01 20.59
CA GLY A 17 20.86 -8.47 21.95
C GLY A 17 21.17 -9.59 22.96
N LYS A 18 21.77 -9.26 24.10
CA LYS A 18 22.18 -10.21 25.16
C LYS A 18 21.06 -11.06 25.82
N SER A 19 19.84 -11.10 25.30
CA SER A 19 18.71 -11.76 25.97
C SER A 19 17.68 -12.38 25.00
N GLY A 20 17.82 -13.69 24.75
CA GLY A 20 16.71 -14.63 24.98
C GLY A 20 15.73 -14.98 23.84
N ALA A 21 15.71 -14.33 22.68
CA ALA A 21 14.76 -14.68 21.60
C ALA A 21 15.37 -14.70 20.17
N ASP A 22 16.68 -14.51 20.05
CA ASP A 22 17.31 -14.02 18.82
C ASP A 22 17.86 -15.10 17.86
N VAL A 23 17.89 -16.38 18.25
CA VAL A 23 18.28 -17.50 17.35
C VAL A 23 17.32 -17.61 16.15
N SER A 24 16.12 -17.05 16.26
CA SER A 24 15.05 -17.15 15.25
C SER A 24 15.32 -16.32 13.99
N ARG A 25 15.87 -15.10 14.09
CA ARG A 25 15.95 -14.17 12.94
C ARG A 25 17.04 -14.52 11.95
N GLU A 26 18.25 -14.82 12.44
CA GLU A 26 19.34 -15.30 11.59
C GLU A 26 19.03 -16.70 11.03
N GLY A 27 18.34 -17.55 11.80
CA GLY A 27 17.82 -18.83 11.35
C GLY A 27 16.96 -18.69 10.09
N VAL A 28 16.00 -17.76 10.09
CA VAL A 28 15.17 -17.48 8.91
C VAL A 28 16.01 -17.06 7.69
N GLN A 29 17.04 -16.23 7.89
CA GLN A 29 17.93 -15.85 6.78
C GLN A 29 18.71 -17.05 6.22
N ARG A 30 19.21 -17.93 7.10
CA ARG A 30 19.94 -19.15 6.71
C ARG A 30 19.02 -20.15 6.01
N ASP A 31 17.78 -20.27 6.43
CA ASP A 31 16.77 -21.15 5.81
C ASP A 31 16.32 -20.62 4.45
N LEU A 32 16.31 -19.31 4.25
CA LEU A 32 16.04 -18.68 2.94
C LEU A 32 17.21 -18.88 1.96
N LEU A 33 18.44 -19.00 2.46
CA LEU A 33 19.64 -18.99 1.63
C LEU A 33 19.63 -20.06 0.53
N PRO A 34 19.36 -21.37 0.77
CA PRO A 34 19.33 -22.37 -0.29
C PRO A 34 18.37 -22.04 -1.43
N ILE A 35 17.24 -21.41 -1.12
CA ILE A 35 16.22 -21.04 -2.09
C ILE A 35 16.72 -19.91 -3.01
N VAL A 36 17.43 -18.93 -2.44
CA VAL A 36 18.00 -17.80 -3.18
C VAL A 36 19.28 -18.19 -3.93
N GLU A 37 20.07 -19.13 -3.39
CA GLU A 37 21.31 -19.60 -4.02
C GLU A 37 21.07 -20.57 -5.19
N GLY A 38 19.95 -21.29 -5.17
CA GLY A 38 19.61 -22.31 -6.14
C GLY A 38 19.43 -23.67 -5.48
N ALA A 39 18.18 -24.12 -5.40
CA ALA A 39 17.81 -25.42 -4.86
C ALA A 39 16.77 -26.11 -5.75
N THR A 40 16.66 -27.43 -5.60
CA THR A 40 15.55 -28.20 -6.16
C THR A 40 14.51 -28.45 -5.07
N VAL A 41 13.34 -27.83 -5.19
CA VAL A 41 12.22 -27.95 -4.26
C VAL A 41 11.18 -28.91 -4.84
N ASN A 42 10.85 -29.96 -4.10
CA ASN A 42 9.80 -30.90 -4.51
C ASN A 42 8.41 -30.30 -4.27
N THR A 43 7.58 -30.26 -5.32
CA THR A 43 6.20 -29.78 -5.23
C THR A 43 5.22 -30.87 -5.69
N LYS A 44 3.92 -30.66 -5.49
CA LYS A 44 2.87 -31.58 -5.94
C LYS A 44 2.85 -31.80 -7.46
N ILE A 45 3.41 -30.86 -8.24
CA ILE A 45 3.47 -30.92 -9.70
C ILE A 45 4.84 -31.35 -10.22
N GLY A 46 5.76 -31.74 -9.33
CA GLY A 46 7.12 -32.15 -9.66
C GLY A 46 8.20 -31.26 -9.03
N PRO A 47 9.48 -31.59 -9.25
CA PRO A 47 10.61 -30.80 -8.75
C PRO A 47 10.72 -29.45 -9.48
N VAL A 48 10.94 -28.38 -8.72
CA VAL A 48 11.15 -27.00 -9.22
C VAL A 48 12.55 -26.54 -8.84
N LYS A 49 13.29 -26.01 -9.81
CA LYS A 49 14.63 -25.42 -9.61
C LYS A 49 14.53 -23.91 -9.41
N THR A 50 15.24 -23.37 -8.42
CA THR A 50 15.18 -21.94 -8.07
C THR A 50 16.31 -21.09 -8.67
N ASP A 51 17.27 -21.70 -9.38
CA ASP A 51 18.49 -21.08 -9.94
C ASP A 51 18.24 -19.82 -10.79
N HIS A 52 17.06 -19.71 -11.41
CA HIS A 52 16.68 -18.62 -12.32
C HIS A 52 15.38 -17.91 -11.90
N ILE A 53 15.01 -18.01 -10.63
CA ILE A 53 13.94 -17.20 -10.05
C ILE A 53 14.50 -15.82 -9.71
N LEU A 54 13.77 -14.77 -10.10
CA LEU A 54 14.09 -13.41 -9.69
C LEU A 54 13.58 -13.17 -8.27
N PHE A 55 14.47 -12.82 -7.36
CA PHE A 55 14.10 -12.41 -6.00
C PHE A 55 14.12 -10.88 -5.89
N ILE A 56 13.03 -10.33 -5.35
CA ILE A 56 12.93 -8.92 -4.99
C ILE A 56 12.67 -8.90 -3.48
N ALA A 57 13.57 -8.31 -2.71
CA ALA A 57 13.39 -8.13 -1.28
C ALA A 57 13.12 -6.66 -0.96
N ALA A 58 12.13 -6.40 -0.13
CA ALA A 58 11.74 -5.07 0.31
C ALA A 58 11.77 -4.99 1.84
N GLY A 59 12.03 -3.79 2.35
CA GLY A 59 12.05 -3.50 3.77
C GLY A 59 12.18 -2.01 4.00
N ALA A 60 11.66 -1.52 5.12
CA ALA A 60 11.73 -0.09 5.45
C ALA A 60 13.10 0.31 6.01
N PHE A 61 13.81 -0.63 6.65
CA PHE A 61 15.17 -0.43 7.18
C PHE A 61 15.27 0.81 8.10
N HIS A 62 14.23 1.06 8.90
CA HIS A 62 14.19 2.19 9.84
C HIS A 62 15.14 2.01 11.04
N MET A 63 15.21 0.79 11.58
CA MET A 63 16.00 0.45 12.77
C MET A 63 17.19 -0.47 12.47
N THR A 64 17.25 -0.99 11.25
CA THR A 64 18.24 -1.94 10.76
C THR A 64 18.76 -1.45 9.42
N LYS A 65 19.92 -1.93 9.00
CA LYS A 65 20.51 -1.60 7.71
C LYS A 65 20.63 -2.86 6.85
N PRO A 66 20.66 -2.76 5.51
CA PRO A 66 20.96 -3.90 4.66
C PRO A 66 22.28 -4.62 5.00
N SER A 67 23.24 -3.90 5.59
CA SER A 67 24.50 -4.46 6.09
C SER A 67 24.34 -5.39 7.30
N ASP A 68 23.18 -5.38 7.95
CA ASP A 68 22.86 -6.22 9.12
C ASP A 68 22.27 -7.58 8.74
N LEU A 69 22.06 -7.84 7.45
CA LEU A 69 21.80 -9.18 6.91
C LEU A 69 23.09 -10.02 6.94
N ILE A 70 22.96 -11.35 6.92
CA ILE A 70 24.14 -12.24 6.84
C ILE A 70 24.92 -11.98 5.53
N PRO A 71 26.27 -12.08 5.54
CA PRO A 71 27.10 -11.80 4.37
C PRO A 71 26.69 -12.56 3.11
N GLU A 72 26.28 -13.83 3.26
CA GLU A 72 25.84 -14.71 2.20
C GLU A 72 24.60 -14.16 1.48
N LEU A 73 23.62 -13.70 2.26
CA LEU A 73 22.37 -13.14 1.73
C LEU A 73 22.62 -11.77 1.07
N GLN A 74 23.50 -10.94 1.64
CA GLN A 74 23.92 -9.69 1.02
C GLN A 74 24.53 -9.91 -0.36
N GLY A 75 25.33 -10.97 -0.54
CA GLY A 75 25.92 -11.33 -1.83
C GLY A 75 24.89 -11.73 -2.90
N ARG A 76 23.67 -12.13 -2.49
CA ARG A 76 22.58 -12.52 -3.40
C ARG A 76 21.62 -11.38 -3.76
N PHE A 77 21.74 -10.23 -3.09
CA PHE A 77 21.02 -9.00 -3.44
C PHE A 77 22.00 -7.90 -3.89
N PRO A 78 22.65 -8.06 -5.05
CA PRO A 78 23.68 -7.12 -5.53
C PRO A 78 23.09 -5.78 -6.00
N ILE A 79 21.85 -5.79 -6.50
CA ILE A 79 21.15 -4.58 -6.93
C ILE A 79 20.43 -3.99 -5.73
N ARG A 80 20.73 -2.72 -5.42
CA ARG A 80 20.08 -1.97 -4.35
C ARG A 80 19.45 -0.73 -4.96
N VAL A 81 18.20 -0.48 -4.59
CA VAL A 81 17.43 0.70 -4.98
C VAL A 81 16.73 1.24 -3.75
N GLU A 82 16.69 2.56 -3.63
CA GLU A 82 15.96 3.26 -2.59
C GLU A 82 14.76 3.96 -3.25
N LEU A 83 13.58 3.84 -2.64
CA LEU A 83 12.37 4.48 -3.12
C LEU A 83 12.12 5.75 -2.31
N GLU A 84 11.70 6.80 -3.00
CA GLU A 84 11.38 8.08 -2.38
C GLU A 84 9.99 8.04 -1.73
N LYS A 85 9.80 8.90 -0.71
CA LYS A 85 8.47 9.13 -0.13
C LYS A 85 7.57 9.81 -1.15
N LEU A 86 6.30 9.44 -1.13
CA LEU A 86 5.29 10.02 -2.02
C LEU A 86 4.96 11.46 -1.61
N SER A 87 4.97 12.36 -2.58
CA SER A 87 4.48 13.73 -2.43
C SER A 87 2.96 13.81 -2.55
N ARG A 88 2.39 14.98 -2.24
CA ARG A 88 0.97 15.26 -2.48
C ARG A 88 0.63 15.12 -3.97
N GLU A 89 1.50 15.63 -4.84
CA GLU A 89 1.34 15.55 -6.29
C GLU A 89 1.36 14.10 -6.79
N ASP A 90 2.11 13.23 -6.12
CA ASP A 90 2.11 11.79 -6.45
C ASP A 90 0.80 11.13 -6.05
N PHE A 91 0.15 11.55 -4.97
CA PHE A 91 -1.20 11.07 -4.63
C PHE A 91 -2.23 11.48 -5.68
N GLU A 92 -2.18 12.72 -6.19
CA GLU A 92 -3.04 13.15 -7.31
C GLU A 92 -2.83 12.28 -8.56
N LYS A 93 -1.57 11.98 -8.88
CA LYS A 93 -1.23 11.07 -9.99
C LYS A 93 -1.70 9.64 -9.71
N ILE A 94 -1.55 9.10 -8.50
CA ILE A 94 -2.02 7.75 -8.15
C ILE A 94 -3.54 7.64 -8.32
N LEU A 95 -4.28 8.70 -8.00
CA LEU A 95 -5.73 8.76 -8.19
C LEU A 95 -6.14 8.84 -9.66
N THR A 96 -5.28 9.22 -10.60
CA THR A 96 -5.71 9.58 -11.98
C THR A 96 -4.91 8.94 -13.12
N ALA A 97 -3.64 8.60 -12.93
CA ALA A 97 -2.76 8.10 -13.99
C ALA A 97 -2.78 6.57 -14.16
N PRO A 98 -2.78 5.74 -13.10
CA PRO A 98 -2.87 4.29 -13.25
C PRO A 98 -4.16 3.87 -13.99
N ARG A 99 -4.05 2.91 -14.91
CA ARG A 99 -5.20 2.41 -15.70
C ARG A 99 -6.38 1.97 -14.82
N SER A 100 -6.07 1.40 -13.66
CA SER A 100 -7.03 0.99 -12.65
C SER A 100 -6.85 1.82 -11.38
N SER A 101 -6.81 3.14 -11.50
CA SER A 101 -6.78 4.05 -10.35
C SER A 101 -8.04 3.92 -9.49
N LEU A 102 -7.96 4.29 -8.20
CA LEU A 102 -9.08 4.13 -7.28
C LEU A 102 -10.33 4.88 -7.73
N THR A 103 -10.19 6.10 -8.25
CA THR A 103 -11.31 6.87 -8.83
C THR A 103 -12.03 6.08 -9.93
N ARG A 104 -11.30 5.53 -10.89
CA ARG A 104 -11.85 4.70 -11.98
C ARG A 104 -12.48 3.41 -11.48
N GLN A 105 -11.88 2.80 -10.44
CA GLN A 105 -12.46 1.61 -9.81
C GLN A 105 -13.82 1.93 -9.18
N TYR A 106 -13.93 3.04 -8.43
CA TYR A 106 -15.20 3.46 -7.82
C TYR A 106 -16.22 3.95 -8.85
N GLU A 107 -15.81 4.67 -9.89
CA GLU A 107 -16.67 5.03 -11.02
C GLU A 107 -17.27 3.77 -11.67
N ALA A 108 -16.44 2.77 -11.97
CA ALA A 108 -16.89 1.52 -12.56
C ALA A 108 -17.77 0.71 -11.60
N LEU A 109 -17.38 0.61 -10.33
CA LEU A 109 -18.14 -0.13 -9.31
C LEU A 109 -19.53 0.46 -9.13
N LEU A 110 -19.65 1.76 -8.88
CA LEU A 110 -20.95 2.38 -8.61
C LEU A 110 -21.81 2.52 -9.87
N SER A 111 -21.20 2.48 -11.06
CA SER A 111 -21.96 2.39 -12.32
C SER A 111 -22.80 1.12 -12.44
N THR A 112 -22.44 0.03 -11.75
CA THR A 112 -23.25 -1.21 -11.76
C THR A 112 -24.59 -1.02 -11.07
N ASP A 113 -24.66 -0.07 -10.14
CA ASP A 113 -25.88 0.31 -9.42
C ASP A 113 -26.59 1.52 -10.07
N GLY A 114 -26.14 1.91 -11.26
CA GLY A 114 -26.68 3.04 -12.03
C GLY A 114 -26.22 4.41 -11.54
N ILE A 115 -25.22 4.48 -10.66
CA ILE A 115 -24.66 5.73 -10.15
C ILE A 115 -23.49 6.16 -11.03
N GLN A 116 -23.60 7.36 -11.61
CA GLN A 116 -22.54 7.99 -12.39
C GLN A 116 -21.73 8.92 -11.49
N LEU A 117 -20.54 8.48 -11.11
CA LEU A 117 -19.57 9.32 -10.42
C LEU A 117 -18.74 10.14 -11.42
N GLU A 118 -18.45 11.38 -11.05
CA GLU A 118 -17.49 12.23 -11.77
C GLU A 118 -16.57 12.93 -10.77
N PHE A 119 -15.29 12.61 -10.79
CA PHE A 119 -14.28 13.31 -10.00
C PHE A 119 -13.79 14.56 -10.73
N SER A 120 -14.01 15.72 -10.13
CA SER A 120 -13.41 16.96 -10.61
C SER A 120 -11.93 17.06 -10.21
N LEU A 121 -11.18 17.93 -10.90
CA LEU A 121 -9.77 18.16 -10.60
C LEU A 121 -9.56 18.66 -9.18
N ASP A 122 -10.38 19.62 -8.72
CA ASP A 122 -10.32 20.17 -7.36
C ASP A 122 -10.73 19.13 -6.30
N GLY A 123 -11.68 18.23 -6.62
CA GLY A 123 -11.99 17.09 -5.77
C GLY A 123 -10.79 16.15 -5.59
N ILE A 124 -10.10 15.78 -6.67
CA ILE A 124 -8.91 14.93 -6.62
C ILE A 124 -7.78 15.59 -5.80
N GLN A 125 -7.55 16.88 -6.03
CA GLN A 125 -6.55 17.67 -5.31
C GLN A 125 -6.84 17.74 -3.82
N GLU A 126 -8.11 17.84 -3.43
CA GLU A 126 -8.53 17.88 -2.03
C GLU A 126 -8.40 16.51 -1.36
N ILE A 127 -8.76 15.42 -2.03
CA ILE A 127 -8.54 14.04 -1.54
C ILE A 127 -7.05 13.81 -1.29
N ALA A 128 -6.20 14.15 -2.26
CA ALA A 128 -4.75 13.99 -2.15
C ALA A 128 -4.17 14.85 -1.01
N ARG A 129 -4.63 16.10 -0.86
CA ARG A 129 -4.23 16.98 0.23
C ARG A 129 -4.55 16.38 1.59
N ILE A 130 -5.79 15.94 1.78
CA ILE A 130 -6.25 15.36 3.05
C ILE A 130 -5.43 14.10 3.37
N ALA A 131 -5.24 13.21 2.38
CA ALA A 131 -4.44 11.99 2.57
C ALA A 131 -3.00 12.30 3.00
N TYR A 132 -2.37 13.29 2.36
CA TYR A 132 -1.02 13.71 2.69
C TYR A 132 -0.95 14.34 4.09
N ASP A 133 -1.85 15.29 4.40
CA ASP A 133 -1.90 15.95 5.71
C ASP A 133 -2.13 14.96 6.86
N MET A 134 -2.94 13.91 6.62
CA MET A 134 -3.17 12.85 7.61
C MET A 134 -1.94 11.99 7.84
N ASN A 135 -1.20 11.65 6.77
CA ASN A 135 0.06 10.93 6.90
C ASN A 135 1.15 11.74 7.62
N GLU A 136 1.12 13.07 7.54
CA GLU A 136 2.05 13.94 8.29
C GLU A 136 1.65 14.11 9.77
N LYS A 137 0.34 14.13 10.06
CA LYS A 137 -0.18 14.34 11.43
C LYS A 137 -0.27 13.04 12.25
N HIS A 138 -0.38 11.91 11.57
CA HIS A 138 -0.56 10.58 12.17
C HIS A 138 0.50 9.61 11.63
N GLU A 139 0.28 8.31 11.77
CA GLU A 139 1.18 7.30 11.21
C GLU A 139 1.16 7.36 9.68
N ASN A 140 2.32 7.50 9.04
CA ASN A 140 2.40 7.54 7.59
C ASN A 140 2.31 6.11 7.02
N ILE A 141 1.16 5.76 6.45
CA ILE A 141 0.92 4.47 5.79
C ILE A 141 1.05 4.56 4.25
N GLY A 142 1.60 5.68 3.76
CA GLY A 142 1.79 5.97 2.34
C GLY A 142 0.48 6.08 1.57
N ALA A 143 0.48 5.58 0.32
CA ALA A 143 -0.67 5.62 -0.57
C ALA A 143 -1.89 4.81 -0.08
N ARG A 144 -1.71 3.91 0.90
CA ARG A 144 -2.82 3.11 1.45
C ARG A 144 -3.92 3.99 2.04
N ARG A 145 -3.56 5.18 2.54
CA ARG A 145 -4.45 6.22 3.06
C ARG A 145 -5.52 6.67 2.06
N LEU A 146 -5.23 6.59 0.75
CA LEU A 146 -6.19 6.98 -0.28
C LEU A 146 -7.41 6.04 -0.31
N ASN A 147 -7.26 4.76 0.07
CA ASN A 147 -8.38 3.82 0.10
C ASN A 147 -9.37 4.19 1.20
N THR A 148 -8.88 4.37 2.43
CA THR A 148 -9.74 4.67 3.58
C THR A 148 -10.48 6.00 3.40
N ILE A 149 -9.79 7.00 2.83
CA ILE A 149 -10.42 8.28 2.50
C ILE A 149 -11.52 8.13 1.44
N LEU A 150 -11.26 7.41 0.35
CA LEU A 150 -12.28 7.22 -0.68
C LEU A 150 -13.46 6.38 -0.20
N GLU A 151 -13.21 5.33 0.57
CA GLU A 151 -14.26 4.50 1.18
C GLU A 151 -15.17 5.35 2.06
N ARG A 152 -14.59 6.16 2.94
CA ARG A 152 -15.36 7.07 3.81
C ARG A 152 -16.07 8.17 3.02
N LEU A 153 -15.44 8.70 1.98
CA LEU A 153 -16.02 9.76 1.15
C LEU A 153 -17.27 9.28 0.39
N LEU A 154 -17.25 8.03 -0.08
CA LEU A 154 -18.27 7.45 -0.94
C LEU A 154 -19.27 6.57 -0.20
N GLU A 155 -19.10 6.33 1.10
CA GLU A 155 -19.93 5.46 1.93
C GLU A 155 -21.44 5.74 1.76
N GLU A 156 -21.85 7.00 1.93
CA GLU A 156 -23.27 7.37 1.79
C GLU A 156 -23.78 7.23 0.36
N VAL A 157 -22.97 7.58 -0.64
CA VAL A 157 -23.35 7.43 -2.06
C VAL A 157 -23.50 5.96 -2.42
N SER A 158 -22.62 5.11 -1.89
CA SER A 158 -22.68 3.66 -2.11
C SER A 158 -23.88 3.03 -1.40
N PHE A 159 -24.32 3.58 -0.27
CA PHE A 159 -25.43 3.04 0.52
C PHE A 159 -26.79 3.53 0.03
N GLU A 160 -26.96 4.84 -0.12
CA GLU A 160 -28.26 5.46 -0.47
C GLU A 160 -28.46 5.61 -1.98
N GLY A 161 -27.37 5.70 -2.74
CA GLY A 161 -27.40 5.96 -4.19
C GLY A 161 -28.29 5.02 -5.01
N PRO A 162 -28.35 3.70 -4.73
CA PRO A 162 -29.24 2.79 -5.46
C PRO A 162 -30.74 3.10 -5.29
N ASP A 163 -31.13 3.68 -4.15
CA ASP A 163 -32.52 4.01 -3.81
C ASP A 163 -32.93 5.41 -4.33
N LEU A 164 -31.96 6.22 -4.77
CA LEU A 164 -32.24 7.55 -5.32
C LEU A 164 -32.92 7.48 -6.69
N PRO A 165 -33.77 8.47 -7.05
CA PRO A 165 -34.29 8.62 -8.40
C PRO A 165 -33.16 8.78 -9.42
N GLU A 166 -33.34 8.28 -10.65
CA GLU A 166 -32.31 8.35 -11.71
C GLU A 166 -31.74 9.76 -11.95
N SER A 167 -32.57 10.79 -11.78
CA SER A 167 -32.16 12.20 -11.91
C SER A 167 -31.11 12.65 -10.88
N GLN A 168 -30.99 11.93 -9.76
CA GLN A 168 -30.06 12.18 -8.66
C GLN A 168 -28.89 11.19 -8.62
N ARG A 169 -28.82 10.24 -9.55
CA ARG A 169 -27.74 9.24 -9.64
C ARG A 169 -26.48 9.76 -10.33
N LYS A 170 -26.42 11.04 -10.68
CA LYS A 170 -25.19 11.71 -11.15
C LYS A 170 -24.57 12.47 -9.98
N VAL A 171 -23.45 11.97 -9.46
CA VAL A 171 -22.77 12.56 -8.31
C VAL A 171 -21.42 13.10 -8.75
N ARG A 172 -21.27 14.41 -8.62
CA ARG A 172 -20.00 15.09 -8.89
C ARG A 172 -19.23 15.26 -7.58
N ILE A 173 -18.00 14.75 -7.55
CA ILE A 173 -17.09 14.84 -6.42
C ILE A 173 -16.17 16.04 -6.64
N ASP A 174 -16.53 17.18 -6.04
CA ASP A 174 -15.75 18.41 -6.03
C ASP A 174 -15.05 18.69 -4.71
N GLY A 175 -14.16 19.68 -4.68
CA GLY A 175 -13.38 20.00 -3.48
C GLY A 175 -14.28 20.29 -2.29
N LYS A 176 -15.41 20.97 -2.51
CA LYS A 176 -16.40 21.24 -1.47
C LYS A 176 -17.04 19.96 -0.95
N TYR A 177 -17.48 19.07 -1.85
CA TYR A 177 -18.04 17.76 -1.48
C TYR A 177 -17.07 16.98 -0.59
N VAL A 178 -15.79 16.95 -0.96
CA VAL A 178 -14.74 16.28 -0.21
C VAL A 178 -14.54 16.91 1.17
N THR A 179 -14.43 18.24 1.25
CA THR A 179 -14.30 18.95 2.53
C THR A 179 -15.51 18.70 3.42
N ASP A 180 -16.72 18.90 2.92
CA ASP A 180 -17.96 18.79 3.72
C ASP A 180 -18.12 17.37 4.32
N ARG A 181 -17.75 16.33 3.55
CA ARG A 181 -17.84 14.93 4.00
C ARG A 181 -16.75 14.51 4.97
N LEU A 182 -15.53 15.04 4.83
CA LEU A 182 -14.37 14.60 5.61
C LEU A 182 -14.02 15.53 6.78
N GLN A 183 -14.57 16.74 6.83
CA GLN A 183 -14.25 17.74 7.86
C GLN A 183 -14.48 17.22 9.29
N GLY A 184 -15.57 16.49 9.52
CA GLY A 184 -15.89 15.91 10.83
C GLY A 184 -14.90 14.82 11.28
N VAL A 185 -14.30 14.10 10.34
CA VAL A 185 -13.34 13.02 10.63
C VAL A 185 -11.93 13.58 10.82
N ILE A 186 -11.55 14.61 10.04
CA ILE A 186 -10.23 15.25 10.13
C ILE A 186 -10.04 16.03 11.44
N GLN A 187 -11.11 16.63 11.98
CA GLN A 187 -11.04 17.42 13.21
C GLN A 187 -10.95 16.56 14.48
N ASN A 188 -11.38 15.29 14.43
CA ASN A 188 -11.39 14.41 15.57
C ASN A 188 -10.21 13.42 15.51
N LYS A 189 -9.15 13.72 16.28
CA LYS A 189 -7.91 12.92 16.32
C LYS A 189 -8.14 11.45 16.70
N ASP A 190 -9.12 11.16 17.55
CA ASP A 190 -9.42 9.78 17.93
C ASP A 190 -10.11 9.07 16.77
N LEU A 191 -11.11 9.73 16.15
CA LEU A 191 -11.85 9.17 15.03
C LEU A 191 -10.95 8.92 13.80
N SER A 192 -10.02 9.82 13.53
CA SER A 192 -9.08 9.66 12.41
C SER A 192 -8.10 8.51 12.60
N GLN A 193 -7.80 8.08 13.83
CA GLN A 193 -6.95 6.90 14.08
C GLN A 193 -7.69 5.56 13.89
N TYR A 194 -9.02 5.54 14.06
CA TYR A 194 -9.81 4.31 13.94
C TYR A 194 -10.50 4.15 12.59
N ILE A 195 -10.82 5.25 11.90
CA ILE A 195 -11.62 5.23 10.66
C ILE A 195 -10.78 5.48 9.41
N LEU A 196 -9.69 6.26 9.51
CA LEU A 196 -8.95 6.75 8.33
C LEU A 196 -7.49 6.37 8.33
#